data_AF-A0A7S3IW79-F1
#
_entry.id   AF-A0A7S3IW79-F1
#
_cell.length_a   1.000
_cell.length_b   1.000
_cell.length_c   1.000
_cell.angle_alpha   90.00
_cell.angle_beta   90.00
_cell.angle_gamma   90.00
#
_symmetry.space_group_name_H-M   'P 1'
#
loop_
_entity.id
_entity.type
_entity.pdbx_description
1 polymer ?
#
loop_
_entity_poly.entity_id
_entity_poly.type
_entity_poly.pdbx_seq_one_letter_code
_entity_poly.pdbx_strand_id
1 'polypeptide(L)'
;MVTLRHAFDANSMKGLVLKILRGSYPQIPAHYSQDLKDLLADMLIKDPDRRPSMRKILEKGFLSRRISKLLTATIAKNEFSNTFINRHLNISESKEEEKDQCNDISNEGVSQESNQ
;
A
#
# COMPACT_ATOMS: atom_id res chain seq x y z
N MET A 1 -9.34 -1.07 -16.65
CA MET A 1 -10.56 -0.29 -16.35
C MET A 1 -10.51 1.13 -16.94
N VAL A 2 -9.43 1.90 -16.77
CA VAL A 2 -9.34 3.31 -17.23
C VAL A 2 -9.42 3.47 -18.75
N THR A 3 -8.62 2.73 -19.52
CA THR A 3 -8.56 2.85 -21.00
C THR A 3 -9.30 1.74 -21.74
N LEU A 4 -9.85 0.76 -21.01
CA LEU A 4 -10.40 -0.49 -21.55
C LEU A 4 -9.46 -1.24 -22.52
N ARG A 5 -8.15 -0.97 -22.44
CA ARG A 5 -7.08 -1.59 -23.23
C ARG A 5 -5.86 -1.85 -22.35
N HIS A 6 -5.02 -2.79 -22.75
CA HIS A 6 -3.75 -3.04 -22.09
C HIS A 6 -2.78 -1.87 -22.30
N ALA A 7 -1.99 -1.53 -21.27
CA ALA A 7 -0.99 -0.46 -21.35
C ALA A 7 0.10 -0.79 -22.37
N PHE A 8 0.51 -2.07 -22.43
CA PHE A 8 1.42 -2.61 -23.42
C PHE A 8 0.73 -3.73 -24.17
N ASP A 9 0.63 -3.59 -25.49
CA ASP A 9 -0.04 -4.56 -26.37
C ASP A 9 0.71 -4.67 -27.69
N ALA A 10 0.83 -5.87 -28.26
CA ALA A 10 1.55 -6.13 -29.49
C ALA A 10 1.15 -7.47 -30.14
N ASN A 11 1.35 -7.58 -31.46
CA ASN A 11 1.03 -8.77 -32.24
C ASN A 11 2.03 -9.94 -32.06
N SER A 12 3.10 -9.75 -31.27
CA SER A 12 4.10 -10.77 -31.00
C SER A 12 4.76 -10.57 -29.63
N MET A 13 5.26 -11.65 -29.03
CA MET A 13 5.95 -11.61 -27.74
C MET A 13 7.18 -10.69 -27.77
N LYS A 14 7.98 -10.77 -28.86
CA LYS A 14 9.13 -9.87 -29.06
C LYS A 14 8.71 -8.40 -29.10
N GLY A 15 7.61 -8.09 -29.77
CA GLY A 15 7.05 -6.74 -29.80
C GLY A 15 6.55 -6.25 -28.44
N LEU A 16 5.92 -7.15 -27.67
CA LEU A 16 5.42 -6.85 -26.33
C LEU A 16 6.57 -6.53 -25.37
N VAL A 17 7.62 -7.36 -25.33
CA VAL A 17 8.81 -7.15 -24.50
C VAL A 17 9.45 -5.79 -24.81
N LEU A 18 9.62 -5.45 -26.09
CA LEU A 18 10.18 -4.15 -26.49
C LEU A 18 9.31 -2.97 -26.05
N LYS A 19 7.98 -3.07 -26.10
CA LYS A 19 7.07 -2.02 -25.62
C LYS A 19 7.17 -1.81 -24.11
N ILE A 20 7.25 -2.90 -23.35
CA ILE A 20 7.43 -2.86 -21.88
C ILE A 20 8.77 -2.18 -21.54
N LEU A 21 9.87 -2.62 -22.17
CA LEU A 21 11.20 -2.04 -21.95
C LEU A 21 11.28 -0.56 -22.34
N ARG A 22 10.52 -0.13 -23.36
CA ARG A 22 10.43 1.29 -23.73
C ARG A 22 9.64 2.11 -22.73
N GLY A 23 8.63 1.50 -22.09
CA GLY A 23 7.75 2.16 -21.12
C GLY A 23 6.73 3.10 -21.75
N SER A 24 6.51 3.01 -23.06
CA SER A 24 5.52 3.83 -23.77
C SER A 24 4.15 3.16 -23.71
N TYR A 25 3.18 3.85 -23.11
CA TYR A 25 1.78 3.43 -23.06
C TYR A 25 0.86 4.54 -23.60
N PRO A 26 -0.36 4.22 -24.07
CA PRO A 26 -1.28 5.22 -24.59
C PRO A 26 -1.67 6.28 -23.57
N GLN A 27 -1.87 7.51 -24.03
CA GLN A 27 -2.34 8.61 -23.18
C GLN A 27 -3.68 8.28 -22.53
N ILE A 28 -3.83 8.65 -21.26
CA ILE A 28 -5.07 8.47 -20.51
C ILE A 28 -6.11 9.51 -20.98
N PRO A 29 -7.38 9.12 -21.17
CA PRO A 29 -8.44 10.06 -21.57
C PRO A 29 -8.52 11.30 -20.67
N ALA A 30 -8.82 12.45 -21.29
CA ALA A 30 -8.73 13.76 -20.63
C ALA A 30 -9.66 13.91 -19.42
N HIS A 31 -10.83 13.24 -19.44
CA HIS A 31 -11.87 13.32 -18.40
C HIS A 31 -11.46 12.73 -17.05
N TYR A 32 -10.37 11.98 -16.98
CA TYR A 32 -9.83 11.49 -15.72
C TYR A 32 -9.05 12.58 -14.96
N SER A 33 -9.05 12.48 -13.63
CA SER A 33 -8.32 13.39 -12.76
C SER A 33 -6.80 13.31 -12.98
N GLN A 34 -6.12 14.41 -12.69
CA GLN A 34 -4.65 14.45 -12.77
C GLN A 34 -4.02 13.49 -11.76
N ASP A 35 -4.55 13.43 -10.53
CA ASP A 35 -4.12 12.47 -9.50
C ASP A 35 -4.06 11.02 -10.00
N LEU A 36 -5.05 10.59 -10.80
CA LEU A 36 -5.07 9.24 -11.37
C LEU A 36 -4.01 9.08 -12.47
N LYS A 37 -3.87 10.09 -13.34
CA LYS A 37 -2.86 10.07 -14.42
C LYS A 37 -1.45 9.99 -13.84
N ASP A 38 -1.18 10.77 -12.80
CA ASP A 38 0.11 10.81 -12.11
C ASP A 38 0.38 9.50 -11.38
N LEU A 39 -0.62 8.92 -10.69
CA LEU A 39 -0.48 7.61 -10.07
C LEU A 39 -0.11 6.53 -11.11
N LEU A 40 -0.77 6.52 -12.27
CA LEU A 40 -0.45 5.56 -13.33
C LEU A 40 0.97 5.76 -13.88
N ALA A 41 1.41 7.01 -14.04
CA ALA A 41 2.77 7.33 -14.45
C ALA A 41 3.82 6.84 -13.43
N ASP A 42 3.56 7.04 -12.14
CA ASP A 42 4.42 6.55 -11.06
C ASP A 42 4.50 5.01 -11.06
N MET A 43 3.38 4.33 -11.31
CA MET A 43 3.31 2.86 -11.29
C MET A 43 3.93 2.20 -12.51
N LEU A 44 3.83 2.83 -13.69
CA LEU A 44 4.33 2.30 -14.97
C LEU A 44 5.74 2.78 -15.31
N ILE A 45 6.46 3.38 -14.35
CA ILE A 45 7.85 3.78 -14.53
C ILE A 45 8.76 2.54 -14.71
N LYS A 46 9.80 2.71 -15.54
CA LYS A 46 10.76 1.66 -15.89
C LYS A 46 11.71 1.31 -14.75
N ASP A 47 12.15 2.34 -14.04
CA ASP A 47 13.09 2.21 -12.93
C ASP A 47 12.34 1.68 -11.69
N PRO A 48 12.66 0.46 -11.22
CA PRO A 48 11.96 -0.14 -10.09
C PRO A 48 12.15 0.65 -8.78
N ASP A 49 13.29 1.30 -8.58
CA ASP A 49 13.59 2.02 -7.34
C ASP A 49 12.79 3.33 -7.22
N ARG A 50 12.39 3.88 -8.36
CA ARG A 50 11.52 5.05 -8.42
C ARG A 50 10.03 4.71 -8.30
N ARG A 51 9.66 3.44 -8.46
CA ARG A 51 8.27 3.01 -8.37
C ARG A 51 7.81 3.14 -6.91
N PRO A 52 6.66 3.79 -6.64
CA PRO A 52 6.19 3.95 -5.28
C PRO A 52 5.85 2.58 -4.69
N SER A 53 6.22 2.38 -3.43
CA SER A 53 5.75 1.23 -2.67
C SER A 53 4.24 1.28 -2.50
N MET A 54 3.63 0.12 -2.23
CA MET A 54 2.21 0.00 -1.89
C MET A 54 1.78 1.01 -0.82
N ARG A 55 2.58 1.18 0.24
CA ARG A 55 2.32 2.15 1.31
C ARG A 55 2.22 3.58 0.76
N LYS A 56 3.19 4.00 -0.05
CA LYS A 56 3.21 5.35 -0.64
C LYS A 56 2.04 5.59 -1.61
N ILE A 57 1.53 4.55 -2.26
CA ILE A 57 0.30 4.63 -3.07
C ILE A 57 -0.91 4.89 -2.17
N LEU A 58 -1.08 4.10 -1.10
CA LEU A 58 -2.25 4.20 -0.20
C LEU A 58 -2.29 5.51 0.60
N GLU A 59 -1.14 6.14 0.82
CA GLU A 59 -1.02 7.45 1.46
C GLU A 59 -1.50 8.61 0.56
N LYS A 60 -1.66 8.41 -0.75
CA LYS A 60 -2.19 9.47 -1.64
C LYS A 60 -3.60 9.85 -1.19
N GLY A 61 -3.84 11.16 -1.03
CA GLY A 61 -5.03 11.68 -0.36
C GLY A 61 -6.38 11.22 -0.96
N PHE A 62 -6.46 11.01 -2.27
CA PHE A 62 -7.69 10.52 -2.90
C PHE A 62 -7.98 9.04 -2.60
N LEU A 63 -6.94 8.23 -2.34
CA LEU A 63 -7.08 6.84 -1.93
C LEU A 63 -7.34 6.74 -0.44
N SER A 64 -6.57 7.43 0.40
CA SER A 64 -6.76 7.39 1.86
C SER A 64 -8.19 7.74 2.27
N ARG A 65 -8.74 8.84 1.74
CA ARG A 65 -10.14 9.24 1.98
C ARG A 65 -11.16 8.18 1.60
N ARG A 66 -10.87 7.37 0.57
CA ARG A 66 -11.76 6.29 0.14
C ARG A 66 -11.62 5.07 1.03
N ILE A 67 -10.39 4.75 1.45
CA ILE A 67 -10.08 3.64 2.35
C ILE A 67 -10.79 3.82 3.70
N SER A 68 -10.79 5.03 4.28
CA SER A 68 -11.48 5.30 5.55
C SER A 68 -12.99 5.04 5.49
N LYS A 69 -13.58 5.08 4.29
CA LYS A 69 -15.01 4.79 4.08
C LYS A 69 -15.30 3.32 3.79
N LEU A 70 -14.28 2.52 3.48
CA LEU A 70 -14.43 1.14 3.04
C LEU A 70 -14.00 0.12 4.10
N LEU A 71 -13.12 0.50 5.01
CA LEU A 71 -12.60 -0.39 6.04
C LEU A 71 -13.23 -0.11 7.40
N THR A 72 -13.71 -1.17 8.06
CA THR A 72 -14.07 -1.13 9.47
C THR A 72 -12.82 -0.91 10.31
N ALA A 73 -12.98 -0.24 11.46
CA ALA A 73 -11.88 0.06 12.38
C ALA A 73 -11.05 -1.18 12.76
N THR A 74 -11.70 -2.33 12.97
CA THR A 74 -11.04 -3.59 13.33
C THR A 74 -10.11 -4.10 12.22
N ILE A 75 -10.59 -4.12 10.97
CA ILE A 75 -9.79 -4.56 9.81
C ILE A 75 -8.65 -3.57 9.55
N ALA A 76 -8.94 -2.27 9.69
CA ALA A 76 -7.92 -1.24 9.52
C ALA A 76 -6.77 -1.39 10.53
N LYS A 77 -7.08 -1.60 11.82
CA LYS A 77 -6.07 -1.77 12.89
C LYS A 77 -5.24 -3.06 12.73
N ASN A 78 -5.80 -4.13 12.19
CA ASN A 78 -5.09 -5.40 11.99
C ASN A 78 -4.14 -5.37 10.78
N GLU A 79 -4.53 -4.70 9.70
CA GLU A 79 -3.81 -4.75 8.42
C GLU A 79 -2.83 -3.59 8.19
N PHE A 80 -3.03 -2.45 8.86
CA PHE A 80 -2.23 -1.24 8.64
C PHE A 80 -1.51 -0.76 9.91
N SER A 81 -0.36 -0.10 9.72
CA SER A 81 0.42 0.44 10.83
C SER A 81 -0.32 1.58 11.54
N ASN A 82 -0.18 1.65 12.88
CA ASN A 82 -0.78 2.72 13.71
C ASN A 82 -0.47 4.14 13.18
N THR A 83 0.72 4.34 12.62
CA THR A 83 1.12 5.63 12.00
C THR A 83 0.30 5.99 10.77
N PHE A 84 -0.11 4.99 9.97
CA PHE A 84 -0.94 5.19 8.79
C PHE A 84 -2.39 5.52 9.20
N ILE A 85 -2.93 4.78 10.17
CA ILE A 85 -4.29 4.96 10.69
C ILE A 85 -4.51 6.38 11.20
N ASN A 86 -3.62 6.86 12.08
CA ASN A 86 -3.74 8.16 12.73
C ASN A 86 -3.65 9.33 11.74
N ARG A 87 -2.80 9.21 10.71
CA ARG A 87 -2.58 10.30 9.75
C ARG A 87 -3.66 10.37 8.67
N HIS A 88 -4.25 9.23 8.30
CA HIS A 88 -5.01 9.13 7.05
C HIS A 88 -6.45 8.64 7.21
N LEU A 89 -6.77 7.89 8.27
CA LEU A 89 -8.08 7.29 8.41
C LEU A 89 -9.02 8.04 9.37
N ASN A 90 -8.51 8.95 10.22
CA ASN A 90 -9.29 9.73 11.20
C ASN A 90 -10.44 8.89 11.81
N ILE A 91 -10.14 7.66 12.22
CA ILE A 91 -11.14 6.75 12.77
C ILE A 91 -11.50 7.32 14.13
N SER A 92 -12.65 8.00 14.22
CA SER A 92 -13.19 8.50 15.47
C SER A 92 -13.38 7.32 16.40
N GLU A 93 -12.57 7.27 17.45
CA GLU A 93 -12.70 6.31 18.53
C GLU A 93 -14.09 6.46 19.14
N SER A 94 -15.00 5.54 18.83
CA SER A 94 -15.98 5.15 19.83
C SER A 94 -15.17 4.58 20.98
N LYS A 95 -15.11 5.34 22.09
CA LYS A 95 -14.44 4.96 23.33
C LYS A 95 -14.94 3.59 23.77
N GLU A 96 -14.13 2.56 23.56
CA GLU A 96 -14.23 1.31 24.32
C GLU A 96 -12.91 1.17 25.06
N GLU A 97 -12.99 1.48 26.35
CA GLU A 97 -12.06 0.98 27.35
C GLU A 97 -12.17 -0.54 27.35
N GLU A 98 -11.17 -1.24 26.84
CA GLU A 98 -10.92 -2.62 27.25
C GLU A 98 -9.45 -2.78 27.60
N LYS A 99 -9.25 -2.91 28.92
CA LYS A 99 -8.10 -3.58 29.50
C LYS A 99 -8.03 -4.98 28.90
N ASP A 100 -6.95 -5.30 28.20
CA ASP A 100 -6.49 -6.67 28.15
C ASP A 100 -5.04 -6.74 28.62
N GLN A 101 -4.97 -6.95 29.91
CA GLN A 101 -3.85 -7.50 30.63
C GLN A 101 -3.85 -9.01 30.35
N CYS A 102 -2.87 -9.49 29.59
CA CYS A 102 -2.48 -10.90 29.66
C CYS A 102 -1.06 -10.94 30.24
N ASN A 103 -1.01 -11.37 31.49
CA ASN A 103 0.20 -11.78 32.18
C ASN A 103 0.64 -13.17 31.69
N ASP A 104 1.96 -13.34 31.78
CA ASP A 104 2.72 -14.59 31.95
C ASP A 104 2.70 -15.62 30.82
N ILE A 105 3.90 -15.94 30.32
CA ILE A 105 4.65 -17.09 30.84
C ILE A 105 6.13 -16.69 30.88
N SER A 106 6.63 -16.60 32.10
CA SER A 106 8.04 -16.76 32.42
C SER A 106 8.51 -18.14 31.96
N ASN A 107 9.63 -18.24 31.24
CA ASN A 107 10.48 -19.42 31.43
C ASN A 107 11.97 -19.11 31.27
N GLU A 108 12.63 -19.23 32.42
CA GLU A 108 14.01 -19.66 32.67
C GLU A 108 15.18 -18.90 32.07
N GLY A 109 15.63 -17.92 32.86
CA GLY A 109 16.90 -18.02 33.59
C GLY A 109 17.91 -19.06 33.11
N VAL A 110 18.87 -18.63 32.29
CA VAL A 110 20.17 -19.28 32.22
C VAL A 110 20.97 -18.82 33.44
N SER A 111 21.07 -19.69 34.45
CA SER A 111 21.88 -19.48 35.63
C SER A 111 23.36 -19.26 35.27
N GLN A 112 23.99 -18.33 35.98
CA GLN A 112 25.42 -18.04 35.95
C GLN A 112 26.25 -19.10 36.71
N GLU A 113 27.50 -19.24 36.27
CA GLU A 113 28.76 -19.48 37.02
C GLU A 113 28.79 -20.37 38.28
N SER A 114 29.72 -21.33 38.35
CA SER A 114 30.94 -21.20 39.18
C SER A 114 31.84 -22.46 39.18
N ASN A 115 33.15 -22.18 39.09
CA ASN A 115 34.33 -22.90 39.61
C ASN A 115 34.17 -24.30 40.24
N GLN A 116 34.91 -25.28 39.70
CA GLN A 116 36.11 -25.83 40.35
C GLN A 116 37.09 -26.38 39.32
#